data_AF-A0A7I8D6Z3-F1
#
_entry.id   AF-A0A7I8D6Z3-F1
#
_cell.length_a   1.000
_cell.length_b   1.000
_cell.length_c   1.000
_cell.angle_alpha   90.00
_cell.angle_beta   90.00
_cell.angle_gamma   90.00
#
_symmetry.space_group_name_H-M   'P 1'
#
loop_
_entity.id
_entity.type
_entity.pdbx_description
1 polymer ?
#
loop_
_entity_poly.entity_id
_entity_poly.type
_entity_poly.pdbx_seq_one_letter_code
_entity_poly.pdbx_strand_id
1 'polypeptide(L)'
;MNYALILENSRKAKSARQVYEYLRNNNKHDLLPPLHIEPYNIRDGVKVAQQDKHRVLNLRLHDEHLSPYFKTDMNLFILLMLNDQVDMQVYREDHGWMFVFENLQSLPKPFGSQGFDMR
;
A
#
# COMPACT_ATOMS: atom_id res chain seq x y z
N MET A 1 5.24 -5.98 -7.84
CA MET A 1 4.92 -5.75 -6.43
C MET A 1 5.23 -4.31 -6.14
N ASN A 2 4.28 -3.55 -5.62
CA ASN A 2 4.49 -2.16 -5.19
C ASN A 2 4.14 -2.03 -3.71
N TYR A 3 4.64 -1.01 -3.03
CA TYR A 3 4.42 -0.85 -1.59
C TYR A 3 4.08 0.58 -1.18
N ALA A 4 3.43 0.69 -0.03
CA ALA A 4 3.23 1.93 0.70
C ALA A 4 3.47 1.69 2.19
N LEU A 5 4.46 2.36 2.75
CA LEU A 5 4.83 2.29 4.16
C LEU A 5 4.36 3.55 4.87
N ILE A 6 3.54 3.36 5.89
CA ILE A 6 3.15 4.40 6.85
C ILE A 6 4.06 4.26 8.08
N LEU A 7 4.89 5.25 8.34
CA LEU A 7 5.74 5.29 9.54
C LEU A 7 4.94 5.63 10.80
N GLU A 8 5.44 5.24 11.97
CA GLU A 8 4.78 5.48 13.27
C GLU A 8 4.46 6.95 13.54
N ASN A 9 5.26 7.88 13.02
CA ASN A 9 5.07 9.32 13.19
C ASN A 9 4.03 9.93 12.23
N SER A 10 3.48 9.15 11.29
CA SER A 10 2.43 9.63 10.39
C SER A 10 1.12 9.85 11.14
N ARG A 11 0.34 10.86 10.73
CA ARG A 11 -1.05 11.05 11.20
C ARG A 11 -1.96 9.86 10.93
N LYS A 12 -1.59 8.97 9.99
CA LYS A 12 -2.34 7.75 9.64
C LYS A 12 -1.85 6.49 10.36
N ALA A 13 -0.79 6.57 11.15
CA ALA A 13 -0.21 5.45 11.90
C ALA A 13 -1.25 4.69 12.74
N LYS A 14 -2.04 5.42 13.54
CA LYS A 14 -3.08 4.82 14.38
C LYS A 14 -4.12 4.04 13.56
N SER A 15 -4.59 4.61 12.45
CA SER A 15 -5.56 3.97 11.58
C SER A 15 -4.96 2.76 10.86
N ALA A 16 -3.72 2.85 10.40
CA ALA A 16 -2.98 1.74 9.79
C ALA A 16 -2.84 0.55 10.75
N ARG A 17 -2.47 0.84 12.00
CA ARG A 17 -2.43 -0.16 13.09
C ARG A 17 -3.78 -0.83 13.30
N GLN A 18 -4.85 -0.05 13.40
CA GLN A 18 -6.20 -0.58 13.62
C GLN A 18 -6.64 -1.51 12.48
N VAL A 19 -6.32 -1.14 11.23
CA VAL A 19 -6.58 -1.99 10.06
C VAL A 19 -5.80 -3.30 10.18
N TYR A 20 -4.50 -3.24 10.48
CA TYR A 20 -3.67 -4.43 10.63
C TYR A 20 -4.18 -5.37 11.72
N GLU A 21 -4.42 -4.86 12.94
CA GLU A 21 -4.90 -5.69 14.06
C GLU A 21 -6.28 -6.29 13.76
N TYR A 22 -7.17 -5.53 13.12
CA TYR A 22 -8.47 -6.05 12.69
C TYR A 22 -8.30 -7.22 11.71
N LEU A 23 -7.48 -7.04 10.68
CA LEU A 23 -7.24 -8.07 9.67
C LEU A 23 -6.61 -9.30 10.31
N ARG A 24 -5.59 -9.11 11.15
CA ARG A 24 -4.91 -10.20 11.87
C ARG A 24 -5.87 -11.01 12.75
N ASN A 25 -6.78 -10.35 13.46
CA ASN A 25 -7.72 -11.03 14.36
C ASN A 25 -8.86 -11.74 13.64
N ASN A 26 -9.25 -11.26 12.45
CA ASN A 26 -10.37 -11.83 11.69
C ASN A 26 -9.93 -12.80 10.59
N ASN A 27 -8.65 -12.81 10.24
CA ASN A 27 -8.11 -13.77 9.29
C ASN A 27 -7.79 -15.08 10.01
N LYS A 28 -8.49 -16.15 9.64
CA LYS A 28 -8.29 -17.50 10.19
C LYS A 28 -7.09 -18.23 9.59
N HIS A 29 -6.44 -17.63 8.59
CA HIS A 29 -5.26 -18.20 7.95
C HIS A 29 -3.98 -17.83 8.69
N ASP A 30 -2.95 -18.64 8.47
CA ASP A 30 -1.61 -18.36 8.96
C ASP A 30 -1.09 -17.02 8.40
N LEU A 31 -0.23 -16.37 9.19
CA LEU A 31 0.46 -15.16 8.76
C LEU A 31 1.32 -15.48 7.52
N LEU A 32 1.33 -14.55 6.57
CA LEU A 32 2.20 -14.61 5.41
C LEU A 32 3.66 -14.59 5.85
N PRO A 33 4.54 -15.30 5.12
CA PRO A 33 5.96 -15.30 5.44
C PRO A 33 6.54 -13.88 5.38
N PRO A 34 7.64 -13.61 6.11
CA PRO A 34 8.36 -12.35 6.00
C PRO A 34 8.76 -12.05 4.56
N LEU A 35 8.71 -10.78 4.19
CA LEU A 35 9.21 -10.28 2.91
C LEU A 35 10.38 -9.33 3.17
N HIS A 36 11.26 -9.22 2.19
CA HIS A 36 12.36 -8.26 2.23
C HIS A 36 12.17 -7.25 1.10
N ILE A 37 11.91 -5.99 1.47
CA ILE A 37 11.81 -4.86 0.55
C ILE A 37 12.85 -3.86 1.03
N GLU A 38 14.05 -3.95 0.49
CA GLU A 38 15.20 -3.16 0.97
C GLU A 38 14.86 -1.65 1.02
N PRO A 39 15.12 -0.96 2.15
CA PRO A 39 15.85 -1.37 3.36
C PRO A 39 14.97 -1.94 4.50
N TYR A 40 13.70 -2.26 4.23
CA TYR A 40 12.70 -2.63 5.25
C TYR A 40 12.63 -4.14 5.51
N ASN A 41 12.58 -4.49 6.79
CA ASN A 41 12.31 -5.85 7.24
C ASN A 41 10.84 -5.98 7.62
N ILE A 42 10.04 -6.61 6.75
CA ILE A 42 8.60 -6.74 6.98
C ILE A 42 8.21 -8.18 7.33
N ARG A 43 7.37 -8.31 8.35
CA ARG A 43 6.98 -9.59 8.97
C ARG A 43 5.49 -9.62 9.28
N ASP A 44 5.02 -10.79 9.72
CA ASP A 44 3.66 -11.03 10.19
C ASP A 44 2.60 -10.57 9.18
N GLY A 45 2.77 -10.92 7.90
CA GLY A 45 1.89 -10.40 6.86
C GLY A 45 0.48 -10.97 6.95
N VAL A 46 -0.51 -10.17 6.53
CA VAL A 46 -1.91 -10.57 6.46
C VAL A 46 -2.44 -10.26 5.07
N LYS A 47 -2.97 -11.27 4.39
CA LYS A 47 -3.70 -11.09 3.13
C LYS A 47 -5.03 -10.40 3.43
N VAL A 48 -5.35 -9.36 2.66
CA VAL A 48 -6.62 -8.63 2.80
C VAL A 48 -7.69 -9.36 1.99
N ALA A 49 -8.72 -9.87 2.66
CA ALA A 49 -9.86 -10.49 1.99
C ALA A 49 -10.66 -9.44 1.20
N GLN A 50 -11.34 -9.87 0.13
CA GLN A 50 -12.10 -8.97 -0.76
C GLN A 50 -13.07 -8.06 0.02
N GLN A 51 -13.79 -8.64 0.97
CA GLN A 51 -14.75 -7.93 1.83
C GLN A 51 -14.12 -6.83 2.70
N ASP A 52 -12.82 -6.91 2.99
CA ASP A 52 -12.11 -6.01 3.89
C ASP A 52 -11.23 -4.98 3.16
N LYS A 53 -11.10 -5.08 1.83
CA LYS A 53 -10.28 -4.14 1.02
C LYS A 53 -10.68 -2.68 1.22
N HIS A 54 -11.97 -2.40 1.42
CA HIS A 54 -12.47 -1.06 1.71
C HIS A 54 -11.80 -0.40 2.93
N ARG A 55 -11.36 -1.19 3.93
CA ARG A 55 -10.68 -0.67 5.13
C ARG A 55 -9.32 -0.08 4.80
N VAL A 56 -8.58 -0.74 3.91
CA VAL A 56 -7.28 -0.28 3.41
C VAL A 56 -7.48 0.95 2.51
N LEU A 57 -8.43 0.89 1.58
CA LEU A 57 -8.74 2.01 0.68
C LEU A 57 -9.19 3.28 1.43
N ASN A 58 -9.93 3.12 2.53
CA ASN A 58 -10.36 4.23 3.39
C ASN A 58 -9.22 4.91 4.14
N LEU A 59 -8.02 4.32 4.19
CA LEU A 59 -6.84 5.01 4.67
C LEU A 59 -6.44 6.16 3.74
N ARG A 60 -6.89 6.18 2.47
CA ARG A 60 -6.59 7.23 1.48
C ARG A 60 -5.09 7.54 1.40
N LEU A 61 -4.30 6.53 1.06
CA LEU A 61 -2.83 6.61 1.09
C LEU A 61 -2.27 7.77 0.24
N HIS A 62 -2.98 8.17 -0.82
CA HIS A 62 -2.62 9.33 -1.64
C HIS A 62 -2.50 10.65 -0.86
N ASP A 63 -3.23 10.84 0.24
CA ASP A 63 -3.12 12.07 1.05
C ASP A 63 -1.75 12.20 1.75
N GLU A 64 -0.97 11.12 1.81
CA GLU A 64 0.36 11.09 2.41
C GLU A 64 1.48 11.14 1.37
N HIS A 65 1.20 11.23 0.07
CA HIS A 65 2.23 11.10 -0.99
C HIS A 65 3.42 12.07 -0.84
N LEU A 66 3.22 13.25 -0.26
CA LEU A 66 4.29 14.24 0.01
C LEU A 66 4.75 14.27 1.48
N SER A 67 4.22 13.39 2.32
CA SER A 67 4.55 13.29 3.74
C SER A 67 5.93 12.65 3.91
N PRO A 68 6.82 13.20 4.77
CA PRO A 68 8.09 12.55 5.08
C PRO A 68 7.90 11.21 5.81
N TYR A 69 6.71 10.99 6.40
CA TYR A 69 6.33 9.80 7.15
C TYR A 69 5.66 8.72 6.29
N PHE A 70 5.72 8.87 4.98
CA PHE A 70 5.18 7.94 4.01
C PHE A 70 6.24 7.60 2.97
N LYS A 71 6.47 6.31 2.74
CA LYS A 71 7.46 5.81 1.77
C LYS A 71 6.74 4.89 0.79
N THR A 72 6.94 5.10 -0.49
CA THR A 72 6.29 4.30 -1.53
C THR A 72 7.14 4.33 -2.79
N ASP A 73 7.10 3.25 -3.56
CA ASP A 73 7.61 3.17 -4.93
C ASP A 73 6.54 3.54 -5.98
N MET A 74 5.31 3.83 -5.53
CA MET A 74 4.19 4.24 -6.37
C MET A 74 4.16 5.75 -6.53
N ASN A 75 3.84 6.20 -7.75
CA ASN A 75 3.50 7.60 -7.97
C ASN A 75 2.07 7.92 -7.49
N LEU A 76 1.76 9.21 -7.38
CA LEU A 76 0.44 9.69 -6.96
C LEU A 76 -0.71 9.14 -7.79
N PHE A 77 -0.54 8.98 -9.11
CA PHE A 77 -1.59 8.44 -9.97
C PHE A 77 -1.94 7.00 -9.62
N ILE A 78 -0.94 6.15 -9.38
CA ILE A 78 -1.17 4.76 -8.95
C ILE A 78 -1.91 4.75 -7.61
N LEU A 79 -1.51 5.59 -6.65
CA LEU A 79 -2.17 5.69 -5.35
C LEU A 79 -3.64 6.12 -5.44
N LEU A 80 -3.98 6.99 -6.40
CA LEU A 80 -5.35 7.43 -6.66
C LEU A 80 -6.21 6.36 -7.35
N MET A 81 -5.57 5.48 -8.13
CA MET A 81 -6.26 4.40 -8.86
C MET A 81 -6.41 3.10 -8.06
N LEU A 82 -5.90 3.04 -6.83
CA LEU A 82 -6.09 1.87 -5.97
C LEU A 82 -7.59 1.58 -5.78
N ASN A 83 -7.99 0.35 -6.09
CA ASN A 83 -9.37 -0.11 -5.99
C ASN A 83 -9.43 -1.53 -5.41
N ASP A 84 -10.64 -2.07 -5.28
CA ASP A 84 -10.88 -3.38 -4.67
C ASP A 84 -10.50 -4.58 -5.56
N GLN A 85 -10.09 -4.36 -6.81
CA GLN A 85 -9.60 -5.42 -7.69
C GLN A 85 -8.12 -5.74 -7.43
N VAL A 86 -7.38 -4.78 -6.88
CA VAL A 86 -5.96 -4.94 -6.54
C VAL A 86 -5.79 -5.92 -5.39
N ASP A 87 -4.82 -6.83 -5.49
CA ASP A 87 -4.46 -7.71 -4.40
C ASP A 87 -3.67 -6.94 -3.35
N MET A 88 -4.11 -7.03 -2.08
CA MET A 88 -3.56 -6.25 -0.98
C MET A 88 -3.10 -7.17 0.14
N GLN A 89 -1.96 -6.81 0.71
CA GLN A 89 -1.39 -7.46 1.87
C GLN A 89 -0.92 -6.36 2.84
N VAL A 90 -1.01 -6.62 4.14
CA VAL A 90 -0.54 -5.68 5.18
C VAL A 90 0.46 -6.40 6.06
N TYR A 91 1.62 -5.79 6.24
CA TYR A 91 2.72 -6.31 7.04
C TYR A 91 3.07 -5.37 8.17
N ARG A 92 3.66 -5.93 9.22
CA ARG A 92 4.34 -5.17 10.25
C ARG A 92 5.77 -4.89 9.80
N GLU A 93 6.19 -3.65 9.97
CA GLU A 93 7.57 -3.19 9.80
C GLU A 93 8.04 -2.66 11.16
N ASP A 94 9.34 -2.60 11.42
CA ASP A 94 9.87 -2.22 12.75
C ASP A 94 9.49 -0.79 13.16
N HIS A 95 9.24 0.09 12.18
CA HIS A 95 8.89 1.48 12.37
C HIS A 95 7.58 1.88 11.68
N GLY A 96 6.71 0.91 11.37
CA GLY A 96 5.43 1.22 10.75
C GLY A 96 4.62 0.03 10.24
N TRP A 97 3.73 0.34 9.30
CA TRP A 97 2.86 -0.63 8.64
C TRP A 97 3.04 -0.52 7.14
N MET A 98 3.37 -1.65 6.52
CA MET A 98 3.59 -1.72 5.08
C MET A 98 2.39 -2.37 4.39
N PHE A 99 1.85 -1.66 3.41
CA PHE A 99 0.83 -2.14 2.51
C PHE A 99 1.52 -2.57 1.22
N VAL A 100 1.34 -3.82 0.83
CA VAL A 100 1.91 -4.39 -0.40
C VAL A 100 0.76 -4.63 -1.38
N PHE A 101 0.98 -4.20 -2.62
CA PHE A 101 0.01 -4.24 -3.70
C PHE A 101 0.54 -5.08 -4.85
N GLU A 102 -0.28 -6.02 -5.29
CA GLU A 102 -0.04 -6.89 -6.44
C GLU A 102 -1.12 -6.69 -7.49
N ASN A 103 -0.81 -7.05 -8.74
CA ASN A 103 -1.75 -6.93 -9.87
C ASN A 103 -2.25 -5.49 -10.12
N LEU A 104 -1.43 -4.49 -9.81
CA LEU A 104 -1.69 -3.11 -10.20
C LEU A 104 -1.64 -3.00 -11.72
N GLN A 105 -2.74 -2.54 -12.32
CA GLN A 105 -2.79 -2.25 -13.75
C GLN A 105 -1.69 -1.26 -14.09
N SER A 106 -0.85 -1.61 -15.05
CA SER A 106 0.17 -0.70 -15.57
C SER A 106 -0.53 0.55 -16.08
N LEU A 107 -0.16 1.72 -15.55
CA LEU A 107 -0.57 3.01 -16.10
C LEU A 107 -0.43 2.98 -17.64
N PRO A 108 -1.34 3.63 -18.39
CA PRO A 108 -1.06 3.91 -19.79
C PRO A 108 0.31 4.60 -19.87
N LYS A 109 1.15 4.18 -20.83
CA LYS A 109 2.44 4.81 -21.09
C LYS A 109 2.26 6.33 -21.10
N PRO A 110 3.20 7.12 -20.54
CA PRO A 110 3.08 8.57 -20.56
C PRO A 110 2.79 9.01 -22.00
N PHE A 111 1.66 9.70 -22.19
CA PHE A 111 1.40 10.44 -23.42
C PHE A 111 2.54 11.47 -23.53
N GLY A 112 3.49 11.25 -24.44
CA GLY A 112 4.60 12.20 -24.63
C GLY A 112 5.89 11.65 -25.24
N SER A 113 6.05 10.33 -25.45
CA SER A 113 7.24 9.81 -26.15
C SER A 113 7.08 9.68 -27.67
N GLN A 114 5.91 10.00 -28.22
CA GLN A 114 5.71 10.21 -29.66
C GLN A 114 4.94 11.51 -29.84
N GLY A 115 5.64 12.51 -30.35
CA GLY A 115 5.20 13.89 -30.37
C GLY A 115 3.93 14.13 -31.15
N PHE A 116 3.15 15.10 -30.66
CA PHE A 116 2.52 16.07 -31.53
C PHE A 116 2.97 17.44 -31.05
N ASP A 117 3.83 18.04 -31.86
CA ASP A 117 4.09 19.47 -31.84
C ASP A 117 2.75 20.19 -31.96
N MET A 118 2.49 21.15 -31.07
CA MET A 118 1.38 22.09 -31.19
C MET A 118 1.94 23.47 -31.53
N ARG A 119 2.76 23.53 -32.59
CA ARG A 119 3.13 24.71 -33.34
C ARG A 119 2.88 24.51 -34.82
#